data_AF-A0A1G5ZRL3-F1
#
_entry.id   AF-A0A1G5ZRL3-F1
#
_cell.length_a   1.000
_cell.length_b   1.000
_cell.length_c   1.000
_cell.angle_alpha   90.00
_cell.angle_beta   90.00
_cell.angle_gamma   90.00
#
_symmetry.space_group_name_H-M   'P 1'
#
loop_
_entity.id
_entity.type
_entity.pdbx_description
1 polymer ?
#
loop_
_entity_poly.entity_id
_entity_poly.type
_entity_poly.pdbx_seq_one_letter_code
_entity_poly.pdbx_strand_id
1 'polypeptide(L)' 'MESNAALEIEMAAYDEFLVQWNQDAFPQQRLGQAFYNFFNLHKLTDQTLLTGLYEADGKKATALISRIFKIR' A
#
# COMPACT_ATOMS: atom_id res chain seq x y z
N MET A 1 -6.90 -3.42 -24.88
CA MET A 1 -6.68 -2.31 -23.92
C MET A 1 -7.22 -2.81 -22.60
N GLU A 2 -6.38 -3.46 -21.81
CA GLU A 2 -6.78 -3.93 -20.49
C GLU A 2 -6.80 -2.69 -19.59
N SER A 3 -8.00 -2.26 -19.22
CA SER A 3 -8.21 -1.32 -18.14
C SER A 3 -7.60 -1.95 -16.89
N ASN A 4 -6.37 -1.57 -16.56
CA ASN A 4 -5.76 -1.86 -15.26
C ASN A 4 -6.66 -1.17 -14.22
N ALA A 5 -7.69 -1.88 -13.75
CA ALA A 5 -8.58 -1.39 -12.72
C ALA A 5 -7.69 -1.17 -11.50
N ALA A 6 -7.40 0.11 -11.19
CA ALA A 6 -6.65 0.46 -10.01
C ALA A 6 -7.31 -0.23 -8.81
N LEU A 7 -6.50 -0.87 -7.96
CA LEU A 7 -7.01 -1.53 -6.76
C LEU A 7 -7.65 -0.45 -5.88
N GLU A 8 -8.83 -0.73 -5.34
CA GLU A 8 -9.55 0.28 -4.58
C GLU A 8 -9.34 0.09 -3.09
N ILE A 9 -9.08 1.19 -2.40
CA ILE A 9 -8.99 1.25 -0.94
C ILE A 9 -9.96 2.33 -0.46
N GLU A 10 -10.77 1.97 0.53
CA GLU A 10 -11.67 2.92 1.18
C GLU A 10 -10.85 3.96 1.96
N MET A 11 -11.20 5.24 1.82
CA MET A 11 -10.52 6.38 2.45
C MET A 11 -10.37 6.18 3.95
N ALA A 12 -11.43 5.69 4.63
CA ALA A 12 -11.39 5.45 6.06
C ALA A 12 -10.31 4.43 6.48
N ALA A 13 -10.10 3.38 5.68
CA ALA A 13 -9.06 2.38 5.96
C ALA A 13 -7.65 2.92 5.64
N TYR A 14 -7.54 3.78 4.63
CA TYR A 14 -6.29 4.49 4.34
C TYR A 14 -5.93 5.48 5.45
N ASP A 15 -6.89 6.23 5.98
CA ASP A 15 -6.70 7.13 7.11
C ASP A 15 -6.29 6.35 8.37
N GLU A 16 -6.91 5.19 8.63
CA GLU A 16 -6.50 4.32 9.74
C GLU A 16 -5.04 3.88 9.61
N PHE A 17 -4.63 3.45 8.40
CA PHE A 17 -3.24 3.12 8.12
C PHE A 17 -2.30 4.29 8.41
N LEU A 18 -2.65 5.51 7.98
CA LEU A 18 -1.83 6.70 8.20
C LEU A 18 -1.71 7.05 9.69
N VAL A 19 -2.79 6.92 10.46
CA VAL A 19 -2.75 7.13 11.91
C VAL A 19 -1.77 6.16 12.56
N GLN A 20 -1.87 4.86 12.23
CA GLN A 20 -0.96 3.86 12.78
C GLN A 20 0.50 4.07 12.35
N TRP A 21 0.72 4.46 11.09
CA TRP A 21 2.06 4.79 10.59
C TRP A 21 2.68 5.97 11.35
N ASN A 22 1.93 7.04 11.56
CA ASN A 22 2.41 8.22 12.29
C ASN A 22 2.61 7.98 13.79
N GLN A 23 2.10 6.88 14.33
CA GLN A 23 2.30 6.43 15.71
C GLN A 23 3.43 5.41 15.85
N ASP A 24 4.24 5.20 14.81
CA ASP A 24 5.31 4.20 14.77
C ASP A 24 4.81 2.76 15.06
N ALA A 25 3.56 2.44 14.71
CA ALA A 25 2.95 1.13 14.98
C ALA A 25 3.57 -0.04 14.17
N PHE A 26 4.42 0.27 13.19
CA PHE A 26 5.08 -0.70 12.31
C PHE A 26 6.60 -0.68 12.50
N PRO A 27 7.11 -1.09 13.68
CA PRO A 27 8.54 -1.00 13.98
C PRO A 27 9.35 -1.80 12.96
N GLN A 28 10.44 -1.20 12.49
CA GLN A 28 11.38 -1.79 11.52
C GLN A 28 10.80 -2.11 10.13
N GLN A 29 9.57 -1.66 9.83
CA GLN A 29 8.98 -1.84 8.50
C GLN A 29 9.19 -0.58 7.66
N ARG A 30 9.51 -0.78 6.38
CA ARG A 30 9.42 0.27 5.37
C ARG A 30 7.96 0.64 5.13
N LEU A 31 7.69 1.85 4.67
CA LEU A 31 6.33 2.32 4.41
C LEU A 31 5.55 1.37 3.48
N GLY A 32 6.17 0.91 2.40
CA GLY A 32 5.54 0.01 1.45
C GLY A 32 5.28 -1.38 2.01
N GLN A 33 6.19 -1.89 2.86
CA GLN A 33 6.02 -3.16 3.58
C GLN A 33 4.87 -3.08 4.59
N ALA A 34 4.82 -2.00 5.39
CA ALA A 34 3.75 -1.77 6.35
C ALA A 34 2.39 -1.72 5.66
N PHE A 35 2.28 -0.95 4.58
CA PHE A 35 1.06 -0.86 3.77
C PHE A 35 0.64 -2.22 3.20
N TYR A 36 1.59 -2.96 2.62
CA TYR A 36 1.36 -4.28 2.04
C TYR A 36 0.82 -5.27 3.08
N ASN A 37 1.37 -5.25 4.29
CA ASN A 37 0.95 -6.11 5.39
C ASN A 37 -0.41 -5.69 5.95
N PHE A 38 -0.61 -4.39 6.21
CA PHE A 38 -1.83 -3.84 6.79
C PHE A 38 -3.08 -4.19 5.95
N PHE A 39 -2.99 -4.02 4.63
CA PHE A 39 -4.08 -4.34 3.70
C PHE A 39 -4.11 -5.82 3.26
N ASN A 40 -3.27 -6.68 3.84
CA ASN A 40 -3.18 -8.11 3.49
C ASN A 40 -2.98 -8.36 1.99
N LEU A 41 -2.15 -7.55 1.34
CA LEU A 41 -1.99 -7.56 -0.11
C LEU A 41 -1.40 -8.87 -0.65
N HIS A 42 -0.77 -9.69 0.20
CA HIS A 42 -0.32 -11.05 -0.13
C HIS A 42 -1.45 -12.00 -0.56
N LYS A 43 -2.72 -11.64 -0.29
CA LYS A 43 -3.90 -12.43 -0.68
C LYS A 43 -4.35 -12.16 -2.12
N LEU A 44 -3.81 -11.12 -2.77
CA LEU A 44 -4.18 -10.77 -4.14
C LEU A 44 -3.43 -11.64 -5.15
N THR A 45 -4.05 -11.91 -6.31
CA THR A 45 -3.48 -12.81 -7.32
C THR A 45 -2.26 -12.22 -8.04
N ASP A 46 -2.29 -10.93 -8.36
CA ASP A 46 -1.16 -10.26 -9.03
C ASP A 46 -0.17 -9.70 -8.00
N GLN A 47 0.87 -10.48 -7.72
CA GLN A 47 1.94 -10.08 -6.81
C GLN A 47 3.06 -9.29 -7.47
N THR A 48 3.16 -9.26 -8.80
CA THR A 48 4.33 -8.68 -9.49
C THR A 48 4.48 -7.19 -9.20
N LEU A 49 3.36 -6.46 -9.27
CA LEU A 49 3.31 -5.04 -8.92
C LEU A 49 3.44 -4.80 -7.39
N LEU A 50 2.95 -5.73 -6.59
CA LEU A 50 2.88 -5.60 -5.13
C LEU A 50 4.21 -5.91 -4.44
N THR A 51 5.05 -6.77 -5.03
CA THR A 51 6.43 -6.99 -4.58
C THR A 51 7.25 -5.70 -4.65
N GLY A 52 7.12 -4.94 -5.75
CA GLY A 52 7.80 -3.65 -5.89
C GLY A 52 7.35 -2.61 -4.86
N LEU A 53 6.08 -2.66 -4.44
CA LEU A 53 5.57 -1.85 -3.33
C LEU A 53 6.12 -2.33 -1.98
N TYR A 54 6.09 -3.63 -1.71
CA TYR A 54 6.60 -4.21 -0.47
C TYR A 54 8.07 -3.82 -0.18
N GLU A 55 8.89 -3.74 -1.22
CA GLU A 55 10.30 -3.36 -1.11
C GLU A 55 10.55 -1.86 -0.99
N ALA A 56 9.56 -1.03 -1.34
CA ALA A 56 9.71 0.41 -1.39
C ALA A 56 9.58 1.05 0.00
N ASP A 57 10.24 2.20 0.16
CA ASP A 57 10.16 3.00 1.38
C ASP A 57 9.94 4.49 1.08
N GLY A 58 9.48 5.21 2.10
CA GLY A 58 9.25 6.66 2.09
C GLY A 58 8.56 7.13 0.81
N LYS A 59 9.13 8.15 0.15
CA LYS A 59 8.54 8.77 -1.06
C LYS A 59 8.31 7.78 -2.20
N LYS A 60 9.17 6.75 -2.35
CA LYS A 60 9.01 5.74 -3.41
C LYS A 60 7.76 4.89 -3.14
N ALA A 61 7.54 4.49 -1.89
CA ALA A 61 6.34 3.76 -1.50
C ALA A 61 5.09 4.63 -1.70
N THR A 62 5.09 5.89 -1.28
CA THR A 62 3.96 6.81 -1.48
C THR A 62 3.59 6.95 -2.97
N ALA A 63 4.59 7.12 -3.84
CA ALA A 63 4.36 7.23 -5.29
C ALA A 63 3.77 5.94 -5.89
N LEU A 64 4.21 4.77 -5.42
CA LEU A 64 3.64 3.48 -5.85
C LEU A 64 2.22 3.29 -5.34
N ILE A 65 1.92 3.67 -4.09
CA ILE A 65 0.57 3.60 -3.52
C ILE A 65 -0.40 4.43 -4.37
N SER A 66 -0.08 5.70 -4.65
CA SER A 66 -0.95 6.57 -5.47
C SER A 66 -1.10 6.12 -6.92
N ARG A 67 -0.17 5.30 -7.43
CA ARG A 67 -0.24 4.77 -8.80
C ARG A 67 -1.04 3.46 -8.87
N ILE A 68 -0.87 2.59 -7.89
CA ILE A 68 -1.47 1.25 -7.88
C ILE A 68 -2.90 1.30 -7.34
N PHE A 69 -3.16 2.17 -6.36
CA PHE A 69 -4.42 2.22 -5.64
C PHE A 69 -5.19 3.51 -5.93
N LYS A 70 -6.51 3.34 -6.10
CA LYS A 70 -7.47 4.43 -6.05
C LYS A 70 -8.05 4.48 -4.64
N ILE A 71 -7.76 5.57 -3.94
CA ILE A 71 -8.31 5.84 -2.60
C ILE A 71 -9.61 6.61 -2.78
N ARG A 72 -10.72 6.10 -2.25
CA ARG A 72 -12.06 6.70 -2.44
C ARG A 72 -12.90 6.66 -1.18
#